data_AF-A0A7Y2BZQ4-F1
#
_entry.id   AF-A0A7Y2BZQ4-F1
#
_cell.length_a   1.000
_cell.length_b   1.000
_cell.length_c   1.000
_cell.angle_alpha   90.00
_cell.angle_beta   90.00
_cell.angle_gamma   90.00
#
_symmetry.space_group_name_H-M   'P 1'
#
loop_
_entity.id
_entity.type
_entity.pdbx_description
1 polymer ?
#
loop_
_entity_poly.entity_id
_entity_poly.type
_entity_poly.pdbx_seq_one_letter_code
_entity_poly.pdbx_strand_id
1 'polypeptide(L)'
;IIIHAFVDGVFLNSYWADGLIVSTPTGSTGYSLSCGGPIIFPEAESIILTPVAPHNLNVRPILLSSERELSFKIEGRADNFLCTLDSRHSVITKEHKITLKKNKFSTNLITLKGDNFMQTIRHKLNWGLDKRKGWK
;
A
#
# COMPACT_ATOMS: atom_id res chain seq x y z
N ILE A 1 16.18 4.97 -4.15
CA ILE A 1 16.74 3.70 -3.59
C ILE A 1 16.33 2.52 -4.48
N ILE A 2 16.87 1.33 -4.27
CA ILE A 2 16.40 0.10 -4.94
C ILE A 2 15.78 -0.81 -3.87
N ILE A 3 14.53 -1.23 -4.08
CA ILE A 3 13.87 -2.20 -3.21
C ILE A 3 13.64 -3.49 -4.00
N HIS A 4 14.34 -4.56 -3.65
CA HIS A 4 14.10 -5.89 -4.22
C HIS A 4 12.98 -6.56 -3.44
N ALA A 5 11.87 -6.88 -4.12
CA ALA A 5 10.71 -7.52 -3.53
C ALA A 5 10.64 -9.00 -3.90
N PHE A 6 10.25 -9.82 -2.92
CA PHE A 6 10.07 -11.25 -3.05
C PHE A 6 8.70 -11.66 -2.50
N VAL A 7 8.05 -12.63 -3.15
CA VAL A 7 6.77 -13.20 -2.73
C VAL A 7 6.99 -14.69 -2.49
N ASP A 8 6.75 -15.15 -1.26
CA ASP A 8 7.03 -16.52 -0.80
C ASP A 8 8.47 -16.99 -1.13
N GLY A 9 9.43 -16.07 -1.00
CA GLY A 9 10.84 -16.31 -1.30
C GLY A 9 11.21 -16.26 -2.79
N VAL A 10 10.24 -16.13 -3.70
CA VAL A 10 10.49 -15.99 -5.14
C VAL A 10 10.67 -14.52 -5.50
N PHE A 11 11.72 -14.21 -6.27
CA PHE A 11 11.98 -12.85 -6.75
C PHE A 11 10.84 -12.34 -7.64
N LEU A 12 10.24 -11.21 -7.26
CA LEU A 12 9.17 -10.57 -8.01
C LEU A 12 9.74 -9.48 -8.93
N ASN A 13 10.34 -8.44 -8.35
CA ASN A 13 10.84 -7.29 -9.08
C ASN A 13 11.83 -6.46 -8.23
N SER A 14 12.61 -5.60 -8.89
CA SER A 14 13.38 -4.53 -8.25
C SER A 14 12.73 -3.19 -8.55
N TYR A 15 12.33 -2.48 -7.49
CA TYR A 15 11.73 -1.16 -7.59
C TYR A 15 12.80 -0.07 -7.44
N TRP A 16 13.12 0.61 -8.55
CA TRP A 16 13.87 1.86 -8.53
C TRP A 16 12.91 3.01 -8.27
N ALA A 17 12.92 3.51 -7.05
CA ALA A 17 11.90 4.43 -6.55
C ALA A 17 12.42 5.23 -5.34
N ASP A 18 11.69 6.27 -4.97
CA ASP A 18 11.91 6.96 -3.69
C ASP A 18 11.51 6.06 -2.51
N GLY A 19 10.54 5.16 -2.72
CA GLY A 19 10.11 4.18 -1.75
C GLY A 19 9.13 3.16 -2.33
N LEU A 20 8.72 2.21 -1.49
CA LEU A 20 7.69 1.22 -1.81
C LEU A 20 6.68 1.19 -0.67
N ILE A 21 5.40 1.40 -0.99
CA ILE A 21 4.29 1.30 -0.05
C ILE A 21 3.74 -0.12 -0.11
N VAL A 22 3.58 -0.74 1.06
CA VAL A 22 2.82 -1.98 1.22
C VAL A 22 1.51 -1.61 1.93
N SER A 23 0.38 -1.82 1.28
CA SER A 23 -0.91 -1.33 1.77
C SER A 23 -1.94 -2.45 1.90
N THR A 24 -2.63 -2.47 3.04
CA THR A 24 -3.84 -3.29 3.26
C THR A 24 -5.02 -2.69 2.47
N PRO A 25 -6.15 -3.41 2.35
CA PRO A 25 -7.34 -2.87 1.69
C PRO A 25 -7.84 -1.57 2.33
N THR A 26 -7.83 -1.50 3.66
CA THR A 26 -8.20 -0.29 4.41
C THR A 26 -7.21 0.85 4.18
N GLY A 27 -5.91 0.54 4.03
CA GLY A 27 -4.87 1.52 3.70
C GLY A 27 -4.83 1.92 2.22
N SER A 28 -5.60 1.27 1.34
CA SER A 28 -5.56 1.52 -0.11
C SER A 28 -5.93 2.96 -0.47
N THR A 29 -6.81 3.56 0.34
CA THR A 29 -7.26 4.96 0.23
C THR A 29 -6.34 5.96 0.96
N GLY A 30 -5.30 5.47 1.64
CA GLY A 30 -4.26 6.28 2.27
C GLY A 30 -3.16 6.66 1.28
N TYR A 31 -1.90 6.58 1.71
CA TYR A 31 -0.77 7.03 0.90
C TYR A 31 -0.63 6.25 -0.42
N SER A 32 -1.06 4.99 -0.45
CA SER A 32 -1.11 4.19 -1.68
C SER A 32 -1.93 4.86 -2.78
N LEU A 33 -3.08 5.46 -2.45
CA LEU A 33 -3.92 6.16 -3.42
C LEU A 33 -3.20 7.38 -4.01
N SER A 34 -2.49 8.15 -3.16
CA SER A 34 -1.70 9.30 -3.60
C SER A 34 -0.59 8.92 -4.58
N CYS A 35 -0.04 7.71 -4.46
CA CYS A 35 0.98 7.17 -5.35
C CYS A 35 0.42 6.36 -6.53
N GLY A 36 -0.89 6.45 -6.79
CA GLY A 36 -1.54 5.82 -7.95
C GLY A 36 -1.95 4.36 -7.75
N GLY A 37 -1.93 3.86 -6.51
CA GLY A 37 -2.51 2.58 -6.14
C GLY A 37 -4.05 2.60 -6.26
N PRO A 38 -4.69 1.44 -6.52
CA PRO A 38 -6.14 1.36 -6.66
C PRO A 38 -6.87 1.51 -5.32
N ILE A 39 -8.13 1.95 -5.36
CA ILE A 39 -9.07 1.85 -4.24
C ILE A 39 -9.53 0.40 -4.13
N ILE A 40 -9.34 -0.22 -2.97
CA ILE A 40 -9.75 -1.59 -2.69
C ILE A 40 -10.81 -1.59 -1.59
N PHE A 41 -11.82 -2.45 -1.75
CA PHE A 41 -12.86 -2.63 -0.73
C PHE A 41 -12.26 -3.25 0.54
N PRO A 42 -12.65 -2.78 1.75
CA PRO A 42 -12.08 -3.24 3.01
C PRO A 42 -12.10 -4.76 3.24
N GLU A 43 -13.08 -5.46 2.66
CA GLU A 43 -13.30 -6.89 2.82
C GLU A 43 -12.38 -7.77 1.94
N ALA A 44 -11.64 -7.17 1.00
CA ALA A 44 -10.78 -7.92 0.08
C ALA A 44 -9.56 -8.53 0.78
N GLU A 45 -9.29 -9.82 0.60
CA GLU A 45 -8.12 -10.47 1.22
C GLU A 45 -6.82 -10.26 0.43
N SER A 46 -6.40 -8.99 0.33
CA SER A 46 -5.32 -8.58 -0.56
C SER A 46 -4.34 -7.61 0.08
N ILE A 47 -3.16 -7.49 -0.53
CA ILE A 47 -2.14 -6.51 -0.19
C ILE A 47 -1.62 -5.85 -1.47
N ILE A 48 -1.37 -4.54 -1.42
CA ILE A 48 -0.95 -3.75 -2.58
C ILE A 48 0.51 -3.36 -2.39
N LEU A 49 1.32 -3.56 -3.44
CA LEU A 49 2.64 -2.95 -3.55
C LEU A 49 2.55 -1.75 -4.51
N THR A 50 2.77 -0.54 -3.99
CA THR A 50 2.68 0.72 -4.76
C THR A 50 4.01 1.45 -4.70
N PRO A 51 4.75 1.61 -5.82
CA PRO A 51 6.00 2.35 -5.82
C PRO A 51 5.77 3.86 -5.67
N VAL A 52 6.66 4.54 -4.96
CA VAL A 52 6.66 6.01 -4.83
C VAL A 52 7.63 6.60 -5.84
N ALA A 53 7.13 7.41 -6.78
CA ALA A 53 7.92 8.04 -7.85
C ALA A 53 8.90 7.05 -8.53
N PRO A 54 8.40 5.95 -9.16
CA PRO A 54 9.27 4.99 -9.80
C PRO A 54 10.05 5.62 -10.97
N HIS A 55 11.34 5.29 -11.08
CA HIS A 55 12.21 5.78 -12.15
C HIS A 55 12.01 5.05 -13.49
N ASN A 56 11.16 4.01 -13.50
CA ASN A 56 10.85 3.22 -14.69
C ASN A 56 9.36 3.34 -15.05
N LEU A 57 9.10 3.72 -16.31
CA LEU A 57 7.76 3.96 -16.86
C LEU A 57 6.84 2.75 -16.87
N ASN A 58 7.37 1.53 -16.77
CA ASN A 58 6.59 0.29 -16.85
C ASN A 58 6.23 -0.30 -15.49
N VAL A 59 6.69 0.31 -14.38
CA VAL A 59 6.36 -0.18 -13.05
C VAL A 59 4.95 0.29 -12.70
N ARG A 60 4.10 -0.66 -12.25
CA ARG A 60 2.73 -0.41 -11.83
C ARG A 60 2.50 -0.98 -10.43
N PRO A 61 1.52 -0.44 -9.69
CA PRO A 61 1.04 -1.10 -8.49
C PRO A 61 0.57 -2.53 -8.80
N ILE A 62 0.84 -3.45 -7.88
CA ILE A 62 0.39 -4.85 -8.00
C ILE A 62 -0.40 -5.26 -6.75
N LEU A 63 -1.50 -5.97 -6.98
CA LEU A 63 -2.32 -6.58 -5.96
C LEU A 63 -1.90 -8.04 -5.78
N LEU A 64 -1.66 -8.46 -4.54
CA LEU A 64 -1.29 -9.81 -4.17
C LEU A 64 -2.27 -10.35 -3.12
N SER A 65 -2.34 -11.67 -2.98
CA SER A 65 -3.09 -12.27 -1.87
C SER A 65 -2.44 -11.92 -0.54
N SER A 66 -3.26 -11.58 0.46
CA SER A 66 -2.79 -11.26 1.82
C SER A 66 -2.18 -12.46 2.57
N GLU A 67 -2.39 -13.69 2.10
CA GLU A 67 -1.81 -14.90 2.69
C GLU A 67 -0.33 -15.10 2.33
N ARG A 68 0.16 -14.38 1.32
CA ARG A 68 1.54 -14.46 0.84
C ARG A 68 2.50 -13.78 1.80
N GLU A 69 3.67 -14.36 1.98
CA GLU A 69 4.76 -13.69 2.68
C GLU A 69 5.50 -12.78 1.71
N LEU A 70 5.65 -11.51 2.09
CA LEU A 70 6.45 -10.55 1.35
C LEU A 70 7.78 -10.36 2.06
N SER A 71 8.87 -10.30 1.30
CA SER A 71 10.14 -9.85 1.87
C SER A 71 10.87 -8.88 0.97
N PHE A 72 11.66 -8.02 1.59
CA PHE A 72 12.33 -6.92 0.92
C PHE A 72 13.80 -6.85 1.32
N LYS A 73 14.63 -6.56 0.33
CA LYS A 73 16.04 -6.18 0.51
C LYS A 73 16.25 -4.79 -0.09
N ILE A 74 16.99 -3.94 0.62
CA ILE A 74 17.22 -2.57 0.20
C ILE A 74 18.66 -2.43 -0.27
N GLU A 75 18.82 -1.81 -1.43
CA GLU A 75 20.11 -1.37 -1.96
C GLU A 75 20.09 0.15 -2.18
N GLY A 76 21.19 0.81 -1.85
CA GLY A 76 21.33 2.24 -2.00
C GLY A 76 22.70 2.74 -1.54
N ARG A 77 22.98 4.00 -1.84
CA ARG A 77 24.23 4.67 -1.44
C ARG A 77 24.22 5.19 -0.01
N ALA A 78 23.03 5.39 0.56
CA ALA A 78 22.87 5.80 1.95
C ALA A 78 23.04 4.58 2.86
N ASP A 79 23.59 4.80 4.05
CA ASP A 79 23.72 3.76 5.07
C ASP A 79 22.40 3.51 5.80
N ASN A 80 21.56 4.54 5.89
CA ASN A 80 20.31 4.55 6.62
C ASN A 80 19.13 4.82 5.70
N PHE A 81 18.04 4.07 5.92
CA PHE A 81 16.75 4.22 5.26
C PHE A 81 15.66 4.26 6.33
N LEU A 82 14.48 4.77 5.96
CA LEU A 82 13.35 4.86 6.88
C LEU A 82 12.30 3.80 6.53
N CYS A 83 11.91 3.00 7.51
CA CYS A 83 10.74 2.12 7.42
C CYS A 83 9.64 2.69 8.31
N THR A 84 8.48 2.99 7.71
CA THR A 84 7.32 3.56 8.40
C THR A 84 6.15 2.59 8.39
N LEU A 85 5.44 2.49 9.52
CA LEU A 85 4.26 1.65 9.70
C LEU A 85 3.22 2.42 10.52
N ASP A 86 2.12 2.86 9.89
CA ASP A 86 0.93 3.44 10.53
C ASP A 86 1.20 4.21 11.84
N SER A 87 1.95 5.33 11.74
CA SER A 87 2.42 6.23 12.83
C SER A 87 3.73 5.88 13.54
N ARG A 88 4.31 4.70 13.31
CA ARG A 88 5.62 4.31 13.82
C ARG A 88 6.66 4.39 12.72
N HIS A 89 7.91 4.57 13.11
CA HIS A 89 9.03 4.50 12.18
C HIS A 89 10.25 3.87 12.85
N SER A 90 11.11 3.31 12.02
CA SER A 90 12.40 2.77 12.42
C SER A 90 13.44 3.09 11.34
N VAL A 91 14.65 3.42 11.78
CA VAL A 91 15.80 3.53 10.88
C VAL A 91 16.33 2.13 10.63
N ILE A 92 16.50 1.78 9.37
CA ILE A 92 17.01 0.48 8.92
C ILE A 92 18.19 0.69 7.98
N THR A 93 18.97 -0.36 7.78
CA THR A 93 20.15 -0.35 6.90
C THR A 93 20.00 -1.41 5.80
N LYS A 94 20.92 -1.42 4.83
CA LYS A 94 20.93 -2.41 3.72
C LYS A 94 21.12 -3.86 4.19
N GLU A 95 21.64 -4.06 5.39
CA GLU A 95 21.82 -5.39 6.01
C GLU A 95 20.49 -5.98 6.54
N HIS A 96 19.47 -5.15 6.74
CA HIS A 96 18.18 -5.61 7.24
C HIS A 96 17.37 -6.28 6.13
N LYS A 97 16.81 -7.46 6.45
CA LYS A 97 15.76 -8.09 5.65
C LYS A 97 14.41 -7.80 6.28
N ILE A 98 13.56 -7.06 5.59
CA ILE A 98 12.19 -6.81 6.03
C ILE A 98 11.31 -7.97 5.57
N THR A 99 10.50 -8.52 6.46
CA THR A 99 9.50 -9.54 6.13
C THR A 99 8.14 -9.09 6.63
N LEU A 100 7.11 -9.28 5.80
CA LEU A 100 5.74 -8.88 6.08
C LEU A 100 4.81 -10.06 5.81
N LYS A 101 3.92 -10.33 6.76
CA LYS A 101 2.92 -11.39 6.70
C LYS A 101 1.65 -10.93 7.41
N LYS A 102 0.48 -11.39 6.94
CA LYS A 102 -0.80 -11.20 7.62
C LYS A 102 -0.72 -11.74 9.05
N ASN A 103 -1.15 -10.91 10.00
CA ASN A 103 -1.24 -11.30 11.40
C ASN A 103 -2.48 -12.17 11.63
N LYS A 104 -2.41 -13.12 12.56
CA LYS A 104 -3.58 -13.92 13.00
C LYS A 104 -4.59 -13.08 13.79
N PHE A 105 -4.14 -11.98 14.37
CA PHE A 105 -4.99 -11.01 15.04
C PHE A 105 -5.62 -10.04 14.04
N SER A 106 -6.94 -9.90 14.10
CA SER A 106 -7.71 -8.95 13.31
C SER A 106 -8.31 -7.85 14.19
N THR A 107 -8.37 -6.63 13.66
CA THR A 107 -9.07 -5.51 14.31
C THR A 107 -10.57 -5.60 14.03
N ASN A 108 -11.39 -5.54 15.09
CA ASN A 108 -12.85 -5.46 14.96
C ASN A 108 -13.26 -3.99 14.84
N LEU A 109 -13.96 -3.65 13.76
CA LEU A 109 -14.49 -2.32 13.53
C LEU A 109 -16.02 -2.36 13.60
N ILE A 110 -16.62 -1.31 14.18
CA ILE A 110 -18.07 -1.14 14.23
C ILE A 110 -18.46 -0.15 13.14
N THR A 111 -19.45 -0.53 12.33
CA THR A 111 -20.07 0.36 11.33
C THR A 111 -21.46 0.72 11.80
N LEU A 112 -21.80 2.01 11.77
CA LEU A 112 -23.13 2.47 12.13
C LEU A 112 -24.14 2.12 11.03
N LYS A 113 -25.39 1.88 11.43
CA LYS A 113 -26.45 1.54 10.48
C LYS A 113 -26.65 2.69 9.48
N GLY A 114 -26.52 2.37 8.19
CA GLY A 114 -26.68 3.33 7.09
C GLY A 114 -25.36 3.72 6.43
N ASP A 115 -24.23 3.59 7.14
CA ASP A 115 -22.91 3.83 6.58
C ASP A 115 -22.49 2.65 5.68
N ASN A 116 -21.95 2.97 4.51
CA ASN A 116 -21.26 1.99 3.67
C ASN A 116 -20.07 2.63 2.97
N PHE A 117 -19.08 1.80 2.65
CA PHE A 117 -17.82 2.23 2.05
C PHE A 117 -18.02 3.05 0.77
N MET A 118 -19.00 2.68 -0.06
CA MET A 118 -19.30 3.38 -1.32
C MET A 118 -19.78 4.82 -1.09
N GLN A 119 -20.61 5.06 -0.08
CA GLN A 119 -20.97 6.42 0.32
C GLN A 119 -19.75 7.19 0.84
N THR A 120 -18.92 6.56 1.68
CA THR A 120 -17.72 7.17 2.23
C THR A 120 -16.78 7.64 1.13
N ILE A 121 -16.44 6.80 0.16
CA ILE A 121 -15.51 7.16 -0.92
C ILE A 121 -16.12 8.20 -1.87
N ARG A 122 -17.43 8.13 -2.17
CA ARG A 122 -18.10 9.18 -2.97
C ARG A 122 -18.01 10.53 -2.31
N HIS A 123 -18.28 10.61 -1.01
CA HIS A 123 -18.23 11.86 -0.27
C HIS A 123 -16.79 12.36 -0.10
N LYS A 124 -15.85 11.50 0.33
CA LYS A 124 -14.46 11.90 0.61
C LYS A 124 -13.67 12.29 -0.63
N LEU A 125 -13.95 11.66 -1.77
CA LEU A 125 -13.24 11.91 -3.03
C LEU A 125 -14.02 12.79 -4.01
N ASN A 126 -15.22 13.26 -3.64
CA ASN A 126 -16.19 13.86 -4.56
C ASN A 126 -16.40 13.00 -5.81
N TRP A 127 -16.37 11.67 -5.64
CA TRP A 127 -16.32 10.75 -6.75
C TRP A 127 -17.68 10.67 -7.43
N GLY A 128 -17.72 11.10 -8.71
CA GLY A 128 -18.95 11.18 -9.50
C GLY A 128 -19.73 12.48 -9.34
N LEU A 129 -19.19 13.48 -8.63
CA LEU A 129 -19.82 14.79 -8.50
C LEU A 129 -19.82 15.53 -9.86
N ASP A 130 -21.00 15.78 -10.42
CA ASP A 130 -21.17 16.69 -11.55
C ASP A 130 -21.52 18.09 -11.03
N LYS A 131 -20.54 18.99 -11.04
CA LYS A 131 -20.70 20.40 -10.61
C LYS A 131 -21.84 21.12 -11.33
N ARG A 132 -22.25 20.67 -12.52
CA ARG A 132 -23.35 21.28 -13.30
C ARG A 132 -24.73 20.91 -12.78
N LYS A 133 -24.86 19.80 -12.04
CA LYS A 133 -26.15 19.25 -11.58
C LYS A 133 -26.37 19.37 -10.07
N GLY A 134 -25.41 19.95 -9.33
CA GLY A 134 -25.41 19.93 -7.86
C GLY A 134 -25.12 18.54 -7.29
N TRP A 135 -25.07 18.42 -5.96
CA TRP A 135 -24.97 17.12 -5.28
C TRP A 135 -26.30 16.37 -5.48
N LYS A 136 -26.29 15.26 -6.22
CA LYS A 136 -27.42 14.33 -6.30
C LYS A 136 -27.18 13.14 -5.38
#